data_AF-A0A397U1S3-F1
#
_entry.id   AF-A0A397U1S3-F1
#
_cell.length_a   1.000
_cell.length_b   1.000
_cell.length_c   1.000
_cell.angle_alpha   90.00
_cell.angle_beta   90.00
_cell.angle_gamma   90.00
#
_symmetry.space_group_name_H-M   'P 1'
#
loop_
_entity.id
_entity.type
_entity.pdbx_description
1 polymer ?
#
loop_
_entity_poly.entity_id
_entity_poly.type
_entity_poly.pdbx_seq_one_letter_code
_entity_poly.pdbx_strand_id
1 'polypeptide(L)'
;MSKFFEKLSNDCLELLDDKEDFNVIINVGESTNTKIFQTHSNILRYRSLYFRNELANIRKDKNNIKTINLNHVSIQQFEVIIKDLNKGYIYGGVVLLEKDQGASFIFELILVASEFLLDELVNHLETQLINENAHWLRLNFTNIYHKSFQNENLRELQKWSNDILAKYPEKIFESEEFATLPENALISLIKRDDLQMDEGKIWEHVIRWGIAQNKYLPSDPKDWSHENFLTLKTTLQNCLPFIRYFQMLNDDIVDKVKPYKNILEENLWDDILTRFLTPNRQILSTILPPRLKPTFDPLPSKVINENNAAEIASWIDKKTEMYSVKNNPYKFKMLLRGTRDGFTLQSFWNLCDKQSNTVVVIKVNGTDEILGGYNPIQWDKSVGWSRCNGCFIFSLKNGAIQSSILSRVKPSYDAIYCHYSYGPTFGGGHDLYMGDNSNQNNNSYCYHNTYEKAIRNQSGQSFFCVEEYEIFQIQKKKISNEQILSTILPPRKILTPTFSSRGIEPFPSEVINEDHAAEIASWIDNRVNGTDKILGRYNPIQWDKLVDPQDLILCDSNDLHMGDNFKQNNNCNMKNQDGTFYIEEYESISNSEKVNI
;
A
#
# COMPACT_ATOMS: atom_id res chain seq x y z
N MET A 1 -8.18 2.42 -38.21
CA MET A 1 -9.47 3.09 -37.92
C MET A 1 -9.15 4.42 -37.26
N SER A 2 -9.54 5.54 -37.86
CA SER A 2 -9.34 6.88 -37.29
C SER A 2 -10.50 7.25 -36.35
N LYS A 3 -10.20 7.87 -35.21
CA LYS A 3 -11.18 8.30 -34.20
C LYS A 3 -11.17 9.83 -34.11
N PHE A 4 -12.34 10.46 -34.19
CA PHE A 4 -12.49 11.93 -34.23
C PHE A 4 -13.26 12.49 -33.02
N PHE A 5 -13.02 11.91 -31.83
CA PHE A 5 -13.79 12.25 -30.63
C PHE A 5 -13.55 13.66 -30.09
N GLU A 6 -12.35 14.20 -30.28
CA GLU A 6 -12.02 15.55 -29.80
C GLU A 6 -12.82 16.62 -30.54
N LYS A 7 -12.97 16.52 -31.87
CA LYS A 7 -13.80 17.46 -32.63
C LYS A 7 -15.27 17.34 -32.24
N LEU A 8 -15.80 16.12 -32.12
CA LEU A 8 -17.18 15.89 -31.65
C LEU A 8 -17.44 16.49 -30.26
N SER A 9 -16.50 16.34 -29.33
CA SER A 9 -16.58 16.93 -28.00
C SER A 9 -16.61 18.46 -28.05
N ASN A 10 -15.73 19.07 -28.85
CA ASN A 10 -15.72 20.51 -29.05
C ASN A 10 -17.03 21.01 -29.70
N ASP A 11 -17.59 20.28 -30.66
CA ASP A 11 -18.86 20.62 -31.30
C ASP A 11 -20.02 20.62 -30.28
N CYS A 12 -20.03 19.69 -29.31
CA CYS A 12 -21.00 19.71 -28.21
C CYS A 12 -20.80 20.91 -27.26
N LEU A 13 -19.55 21.29 -26.99
CA LEU A 13 -19.25 22.46 -26.17
C LEU A 13 -19.65 23.78 -26.86
N GLU A 14 -19.51 23.86 -28.18
CA GLU A 14 -20.00 24.97 -29.00
C GLU A 14 -21.53 25.07 -28.95
N LEU A 15 -22.23 23.93 -29.08
CA LEU A 15 -23.69 23.84 -28.91
C LEU A 15 -24.16 24.35 -27.54
N LEU A 16 -23.37 24.18 -26.48
CA LEU A 16 -23.73 24.72 -25.17
C LEU A 16 -23.62 26.26 -25.09
N ASP A 17 -22.75 26.87 -25.90
CA ASP A 17 -22.48 28.32 -25.88
C ASP A 17 -23.39 29.15 -26.78
N ASP A 18 -23.87 28.57 -27.88
CA ASP A 18 -24.71 29.29 -28.84
C ASP A 18 -26.05 29.74 -28.21
N LYS A 19 -26.48 29.06 -27.14
CA LYS A 19 -27.75 29.27 -26.42
C LYS A 19 -28.97 29.14 -27.33
N GLU A 20 -28.83 28.43 -28.44
CA GLU A 20 -29.90 28.06 -29.35
C GLU A 20 -30.45 26.68 -28.97
N ASP A 21 -31.71 26.40 -29.33
CA ASP A 21 -32.39 25.09 -29.15
C ASP A 21 -32.36 24.45 -27.74
N PHE A 22 -31.93 25.19 -26.71
CA PHE A 22 -31.96 24.72 -25.33
C PHE A 22 -33.41 24.45 -24.91
N ASN A 23 -33.60 23.36 -24.17
CA ASN A 23 -34.91 22.94 -23.69
C ASN A 23 -34.93 22.61 -22.19
N VAL A 24 -33.81 22.88 -21.51
CA VAL A 24 -33.63 22.74 -20.07
C VAL A 24 -32.94 23.99 -19.53
N ILE A 25 -33.46 24.51 -18.42
CA ILE A 25 -32.80 25.52 -17.59
C ILE A 25 -32.42 24.86 -16.27
N ILE A 26 -31.17 25.05 -15.84
CA ILE A 26 -30.69 24.59 -14.54
C ILE A 26 -30.23 25.82 -13.75
N ASN A 27 -30.87 26.06 -12.62
CA ASN A 27 -30.52 27.11 -11.67
C ASN A 27 -29.61 26.51 -10.60
N VAL A 28 -28.40 27.06 -10.41
CA VAL A 28 -27.38 26.50 -9.51
C VAL A 28 -26.90 27.55 -8.53
N GLY A 29 -26.65 27.14 -7.29
CA GLY A 29 -26.19 28.00 -6.20
C GLY A 29 -27.33 28.47 -5.29
N GLU A 30 -26.97 29.12 -4.19
CA GLU A 30 -27.93 29.60 -3.20
C GLU A 30 -28.87 30.65 -3.79
N SER A 31 -30.05 30.81 -3.18
CA SER A 31 -31.11 31.71 -3.68
C SER A 31 -30.68 33.18 -3.80
N THR A 32 -29.62 33.59 -3.10
CA THR A 32 -29.03 34.94 -3.16
C THR A 32 -27.92 35.06 -4.21
N ASN A 33 -27.36 33.94 -4.70
CA ASN A 33 -26.27 33.89 -5.68
C ASN A 33 -26.47 32.68 -6.62
N THR A 34 -27.47 32.79 -7.49
CA THR A 34 -27.84 31.74 -8.45
C THR A 34 -27.30 32.04 -9.84
N LYS A 35 -26.71 31.04 -10.50
CA LYS A 35 -26.34 31.08 -11.92
C LYS A 35 -27.28 30.21 -12.75
N ILE A 36 -27.66 30.70 -13.92
CA ILE A 36 -28.57 30.03 -14.85
C ILE A 36 -27.78 29.36 -15.96
N PHE A 37 -28.02 28.06 -16.18
CA PHE A 37 -27.44 27.26 -17.25
C PHE A 37 -28.53 26.84 -18.24
N GLN A 38 -28.38 27.24 -19.49
CA GLN A 38 -29.24 26.80 -20.60
C GLN A 38 -28.63 25.55 -21.22
N THR A 39 -29.37 24.44 -21.25
CA THR A 39 -28.83 23.11 -21.56
C THR A 39 -29.80 22.27 -22.40
N HIS A 40 -29.27 21.15 -22.91
CA HIS A 40 -29.95 20.23 -23.81
C HIS A 40 -30.28 18.90 -23.12
N SER A 41 -31.58 18.58 -23.08
CA SER A 41 -32.06 17.35 -22.43
C SER A 41 -31.53 16.07 -23.09
N ASN A 42 -31.28 16.06 -24.40
CA ASN A 42 -30.70 14.90 -25.07
C ASN A 42 -29.32 14.54 -24.49
N ILE A 43 -28.40 15.50 -24.37
CA ILE A 43 -27.05 15.26 -23.84
C ILE A 43 -27.13 14.87 -22.36
N LEU A 44 -27.86 15.62 -21.54
CA LEU A 44 -27.99 15.36 -20.11
C LEU A 44 -28.50 13.94 -19.80
N ARG A 45 -29.58 13.50 -20.48
CA ARG A 45 -30.20 12.18 -20.23
C ARG A 45 -29.33 11.01 -20.65
N TYR A 46 -28.38 11.20 -21.56
CA TYR A 46 -27.47 10.13 -21.99
C TYR A 46 -26.15 10.12 -21.19
N ARG A 47 -25.74 11.26 -20.63
CA ARG A 47 -24.53 11.36 -19.81
C ARG A 47 -24.78 11.10 -18.32
N SER A 48 -26.02 11.22 -17.85
CA SER A 48 -26.38 11.05 -16.44
C SER A 48 -27.74 10.38 -16.28
N LEU A 49 -27.80 9.32 -15.47
CA LEU A 49 -29.05 8.68 -15.09
C LEU A 49 -29.89 9.57 -14.16
N TYR A 50 -29.26 10.38 -13.32
CA TYR A 50 -29.94 11.38 -12.50
C TYR A 50 -30.74 12.35 -13.37
N PHE A 51 -30.09 13.01 -14.34
CA PHE A 51 -30.79 13.93 -15.23
C PHE A 51 -31.81 13.21 -16.11
N ARG A 52 -31.58 11.95 -16.47
CA ARG A 52 -32.59 11.13 -17.17
C ARG A 52 -33.89 11.02 -16.38
N ASN A 53 -33.79 10.71 -15.10
CA ASN A 53 -34.92 10.49 -14.22
C ASN A 53 -35.60 11.83 -13.85
N GLU A 54 -34.82 12.83 -13.47
CA GLU A 54 -35.33 14.18 -13.15
C GLU A 54 -36.08 14.78 -14.33
N LEU A 55 -35.49 14.76 -15.53
CA LEU A 55 -36.12 15.30 -16.72
C LEU A 55 -37.33 14.47 -17.18
N ALA A 56 -37.50 13.22 -16.75
CA ALA A 56 -38.72 12.47 -17.04
C ALA A 56 -39.91 12.99 -16.21
N ASN A 57 -39.66 13.44 -14.98
CA ASN A 57 -40.68 13.86 -14.02
C ASN A 57 -41.07 15.33 -14.14
N ILE A 58 -40.18 16.18 -14.65
CA ILE A 58 -40.43 17.63 -14.76
C ILE A 58 -41.40 17.95 -15.91
N ARG A 59 -42.41 18.77 -15.60
CA ARG A 59 -43.34 19.31 -16.59
C ARG A 59 -42.70 20.46 -17.37
N LYS A 60 -43.06 20.57 -18.65
CA LYS A 60 -42.64 21.68 -19.49
C LYS A 60 -43.47 22.93 -19.15
N ASP A 61 -42.84 24.10 -19.26
CA ASP A 61 -43.53 25.39 -19.19
C ASP A 61 -44.22 25.76 -20.50
N LYS A 62 -44.74 26.99 -20.60
CA LYS A 62 -45.43 27.51 -21.79
C LYS A 62 -44.53 27.58 -23.04
N ASN A 63 -43.21 27.63 -22.85
CA ASN A 63 -42.20 27.71 -23.89
C ASN A 63 -41.58 26.33 -24.18
N ASN A 64 -42.17 25.24 -23.68
CA ASN A 64 -41.66 23.88 -23.77
C ASN A 64 -40.32 23.63 -23.03
N ILE A 65 -39.94 24.50 -22.10
CA ILE A 65 -38.69 24.42 -21.32
C ILE A 65 -38.94 23.68 -19.99
N LYS A 66 -37.97 22.87 -19.56
CA LYS A 66 -37.95 22.24 -18.23
C LYS A 66 -36.96 22.95 -17.31
N THR A 67 -37.31 23.14 -16.04
CA THR A 67 -36.43 23.83 -15.08
C THR A 67 -36.04 22.91 -13.92
N ILE A 68 -34.75 22.87 -13.60
CA ILE A 68 -34.17 22.17 -12.45
C ILE A 68 -33.54 23.22 -11.51
N ASN A 69 -33.68 23.04 -10.20
CA ASN A 69 -33.03 23.90 -9.21
C ASN A 69 -32.08 23.07 -8.35
N LEU A 70 -30.81 23.44 -8.33
CA LEU A 70 -29.70 22.79 -7.63
C LEU A 70 -29.10 23.77 -6.61
N ASN A 71 -29.88 24.09 -5.59
CA ASN A 71 -29.54 25.16 -4.63
C ASN A 71 -28.39 24.78 -3.69
N HIS A 72 -28.13 23.47 -3.53
CA HIS A 72 -27.08 22.93 -2.66
C HIS A 72 -25.74 22.71 -3.38
N VAL A 73 -25.72 22.82 -4.71
CA VAL A 73 -24.51 22.64 -5.53
C VAL A 73 -23.87 24.00 -5.77
N SER A 74 -22.57 24.11 -5.57
CA SER A 74 -21.87 25.35 -5.85
C SER A 74 -21.75 25.58 -7.36
N ILE A 75 -21.75 26.86 -7.77
CA ILE A 75 -21.61 27.23 -9.19
C ILE A 75 -20.33 26.60 -9.78
N GLN A 76 -19.21 26.69 -9.06
CA GLN A 76 -17.92 26.16 -9.51
C GLN A 76 -17.93 24.63 -9.66
N GLN A 77 -18.57 23.90 -8.74
CA GLN A 77 -18.72 22.44 -8.86
C GLN A 77 -19.53 22.06 -10.10
N PHE A 78 -20.63 22.77 -10.34
CA PHE A 78 -21.47 22.51 -11.49
C PHE A 78 -20.80 22.89 -12.81
N GLU A 79 -20.01 23.95 -12.83
CA GLU A 79 -19.18 24.32 -13.98
C GLU A 79 -18.26 23.18 -14.37
N VAL A 80 -17.49 22.60 -13.45
CA VAL A 80 -16.61 21.45 -13.77
C VAL A 80 -17.40 20.28 -14.40
N ILE A 81 -18.64 20.05 -13.93
CA ILE A 81 -19.50 18.97 -14.43
C ILE A 81 -20.08 19.30 -15.82
N ILE A 82 -20.61 20.51 -16.02
CA ILE A 82 -21.32 20.88 -17.24
C ILE A 82 -20.38 21.47 -18.28
N LYS A 83 -19.67 22.53 -17.89
CA LYS A 83 -18.71 23.31 -18.66
C LYS A 83 -17.97 24.33 -17.77
N ASP A 84 -16.66 24.15 -17.63
CA ASP A 84 -15.70 25.08 -17.05
C ASP A 84 -14.56 25.34 -18.06
N LEU A 85 -14.23 26.60 -18.33
CA LEU A 85 -13.13 27.03 -19.21
C LEU A 85 -13.07 26.29 -20.57
N ASN A 86 -14.22 26.12 -21.25
CA ASN A 86 -14.36 25.36 -22.51
C ASN A 86 -14.01 23.87 -22.43
N LYS A 87 -14.08 23.29 -21.23
CA LYS A 87 -14.01 21.86 -20.94
C LYS A 87 -15.19 21.54 -20.03
N GLY A 88 -15.54 20.28 -19.85
CA GLY A 88 -16.69 19.93 -18.99
C GLY A 88 -17.02 18.46 -19.15
N TYR A 89 -17.29 17.78 -18.06
CA TYR A 89 -17.46 16.33 -18.11
C TYR A 89 -18.66 15.90 -18.98
N ILE A 90 -19.80 16.56 -18.85
CA ILE A 90 -21.03 16.18 -19.57
C ILE A 90 -20.89 16.45 -21.07
N TYR A 91 -20.54 17.68 -21.46
CA TYR A 91 -20.51 18.09 -22.87
C TYR A 91 -19.16 17.80 -23.55
N GLY A 92 -18.06 18.04 -22.84
CA GLY A 92 -16.71 17.91 -23.37
C GLY A 92 -16.04 16.56 -23.08
N GLY A 93 -16.54 15.77 -22.13
CA GLY A 93 -15.86 14.52 -21.71
C GLY A 93 -14.46 14.75 -21.11
N VAL A 94 -14.15 15.99 -20.68
CA VAL A 94 -12.86 16.37 -20.10
C VAL A 94 -13.10 17.08 -18.79
N VAL A 95 -12.35 16.68 -17.76
CA VAL A 95 -12.33 17.32 -16.44
C VAL A 95 -11.00 18.05 -16.31
N LEU A 96 -11.06 19.33 -15.97
CA LEU A 96 -9.90 20.12 -15.65
C LEU A 96 -10.10 20.66 -14.23
N LEU A 97 -9.23 20.25 -13.32
CA LEU A 97 -9.15 20.85 -11.99
C LEU A 97 -8.03 21.87 -12.00
N GLU A 98 -8.31 23.09 -11.54
CA GLU A 98 -7.30 24.14 -11.44
C GLU A 98 -6.28 23.78 -10.35
N LYS A 99 -5.03 24.26 -10.48
CA LYS A 99 -3.95 23.88 -9.56
C LYS A 99 -4.16 24.35 -8.11
N ASP A 100 -5.01 25.36 -7.92
CA ASP A 100 -5.39 25.94 -6.64
C ASP A 100 -6.66 25.30 -6.04
N GLN A 101 -7.38 24.46 -6.79
CA GLN A 101 -8.51 23.68 -6.26
C GLN A 101 -7.97 22.63 -5.28
N GLY A 102 -8.16 22.89 -3.99
CA GLY A 102 -7.66 22.03 -2.92
C GLY A 102 -8.44 20.72 -2.76
N ALA A 103 -7.88 19.77 -2.01
CA ALA A 103 -8.46 18.46 -1.72
C ALA A 103 -9.93 18.49 -1.24
N SER A 104 -10.30 19.51 -0.45
CA SER A 104 -11.68 19.70 0.01
C SER A 104 -12.66 19.96 -1.13
N PHE A 105 -12.26 20.73 -2.15
CA PHE A 105 -13.10 20.99 -3.32
C PHE A 105 -13.32 19.69 -4.11
N ILE A 106 -12.24 18.94 -4.35
CA ILE A 106 -12.29 17.65 -5.04
C ILE A 106 -13.23 16.68 -4.31
N PHE A 107 -13.12 16.59 -2.98
CA PHE A 107 -13.97 15.73 -2.19
C PHE A 107 -15.46 16.12 -2.28
N GLU A 108 -15.80 17.40 -2.15
CA GLU A 108 -17.19 17.84 -2.30
C GLU A 108 -17.68 17.66 -3.75
N LEU A 109 -16.81 17.82 -4.76
CA LEU A 109 -17.13 17.53 -6.16
C LEU A 109 -17.43 16.03 -6.37
N ILE A 110 -16.74 15.11 -5.70
CA ILE A 110 -17.05 13.67 -5.73
C ILE A 110 -18.48 13.42 -5.24
N LEU A 111 -18.90 14.09 -4.16
CA LEU A 111 -20.25 13.93 -3.62
C LEU A 111 -21.31 14.39 -4.62
N VAL A 112 -21.11 15.55 -5.27
CA VAL A 112 -22.01 16.06 -6.32
C VAL A 112 -22.01 15.15 -7.56
N ALA A 113 -20.84 14.71 -8.01
CA ALA A 113 -20.72 13.79 -9.15
C ALA A 113 -21.44 12.46 -8.87
N SER A 114 -21.37 11.98 -7.63
CA SER A 114 -22.10 10.79 -7.22
C SER A 114 -23.60 11.02 -7.12
N GLU A 115 -24.07 12.17 -6.64
CA GLU A 115 -25.49 12.52 -6.66
C GLU A 115 -26.05 12.49 -8.08
N PHE A 116 -25.26 12.98 -9.05
CA PHE A 116 -25.62 12.96 -10.47
C PHE A 116 -25.39 11.61 -11.15
N LEU A 117 -24.98 10.58 -10.40
CA LEU A 117 -24.73 9.22 -10.89
C LEU A 117 -23.71 9.20 -12.04
N LEU A 118 -22.59 9.91 -11.86
CA LEU A 118 -21.49 10.03 -12.82
C LEU A 118 -20.33 9.10 -12.44
N ASP A 119 -20.55 7.78 -12.46
CA ASP A 119 -19.62 6.78 -11.90
C ASP A 119 -18.18 6.86 -12.45
N GLU A 120 -18.01 7.13 -13.74
CA GLU A 120 -16.69 7.31 -14.36
C GLU A 120 -15.94 8.50 -13.75
N LEU A 121 -16.64 9.62 -13.53
CA LEU A 121 -16.08 10.82 -12.91
C LEU A 121 -15.74 10.57 -11.43
N VAL A 122 -16.65 9.92 -10.69
CA VAL A 122 -16.45 9.56 -9.27
C VAL A 122 -15.17 8.73 -9.12
N ASN A 123 -15.02 7.65 -9.88
CA ASN A 123 -13.85 6.78 -9.82
C ASN A 123 -12.54 7.53 -10.13
N HIS A 124 -12.55 8.41 -11.14
CA HIS A 124 -11.40 9.22 -11.50
C HIS A 124 -10.98 10.15 -10.35
N LEU A 125 -11.95 10.90 -9.81
CA LEU A 125 -11.71 11.87 -8.73
C LEU A 125 -11.33 11.18 -7.42
N GLU A 126 -11.94 10.04 -7.05
CA GLU A 126 -11.54 9.26 -5.87
C GLU A 126 -10.07 8.81 -5.98
N THR A 127 -9.68 8.26 -7.14
CA THR A 127 -8.31 7.80 -7.40
C THR A 127 -7.32 8.96 -7.29
N GLN A 128 -7.66 10.11 -7.89
CA GLN A 128 -6.82 11.29 -7.82
C GLN A 128 -6.68 11.79 -6.36
N LEU A 129 -7.80 11.91 -5.64
CA LEU A 129 -7.81 12.38 -4.25
C LEU A 129 -6.97 11.46 -3.34
N ILE A 130 -7.09 10.14 -3.51
CA ILE A 130 -6.32 9.15 -2.75
C ILE A 130 -4.82 9.25 -3.04
N ASN A 131 -4.44 9.37 -4.31
CA ASN A 131 -3.03 9.37 -4.72
C ASN A 131 -2.32 10.68 -4.41
N GLU A 132 -2.98 11.81 -4.64
CA GLU A 132 -2.34 13.13 -4.57
C GLU A 132 -2.54 13.80 -3.21
N ASN A 133 -3.60 13.45 -2.46
CA ASN A 133 -4.04 14.18 -1.27
C ASN A 133 -4.21 13.30 -0.02
N ALA A 134 -3.45 12.20 0.07
CA ALA A 134 -3.51 11.27 1.20
C ALA A 134 -3.30 11.92 2.57
N HIS A 135 -2.50 13.00 2.68
CA HIS A 135 -2.32 13.73 3.93
C HIS A 135 -3.62 14.42 4.38
N TRP A 136 -4.26 15.16 3.48
CA TRP A 136 -5.54 15.81 3.76
C TRP A 136 -6.63 14.79 4.13
N LEU A 137 -6.66 13.64 3.43
CA LEU A 137 -7.59 12.55 3.76
C LEU A 137 -7.38 12.03 5.20
N ARG A 138 -6.12 11.92 5.65
CA ARG A 138 -5.81 11.47 7.03
C ARG A 138 -6.20 12.50 8.08
N LEU A 139 -6.07 13.80 7.79
CA LEU A 139 -6.49 14.87 8.70
C LEU A 139 -8.01 14.95 8.85
N ASN A 140 -8.75 14.61 7.79
CA ASN A 140 -10.21 14.71 7.74
C ASN A 140 -10.88 13.33 7.82
N PHE A 141 -10.17 12.32 8.33
CA PHE A 141 -10.48 10.91 8.16
C PHE A 141 -11.90 10.54 8.60
N THR A 142 -12.31 10.97 9.80
CA THR A 142 -13.63 10.63 10.36
C THR A 142 -14.77 11.14 9.47
N ASN A 143 -14.74 12.42 9.10
CA ASN A 143 -15.76 13.01 8.22
C ASN A 143 -15.80 12.31 6.84
N ILE A 144 -14.64 12.01 6.26
CA ILE A 144 -14.56 11.28 4.98
C ILE A 144 -15.16 9.89 5.12
N TYR A 145 -14.82 9.18 6.19
CA TYR A 145 -15.35 7.85 6.46
C TYR A 145 -16.88 7.88 6.56
N HIS A 146 -17.45 8.77 7.39
CA HIS A 146 -18.90 8.94 7.51
C HIS A 146 -19.58 9.23 6.17
N LYS A 147 -19.13 10.28 5.46
CA LYS A 147 -19.72 10.68 4.18
C LYS A 147 -19.57 9.60 3.11
N SER A 148 -18.42 8.89 3.07
CA SER A 148 -18.20 7.82 2.10
C SER A 148 -19.16 6.65 2.29
N PHE A 149 -19.51 6.28 3.53
CA PHE A 149 -20.45 5.20 3.79
C PHE A 149 -21.93 5.62 3.74
N GLN A 150 -22.22 6.92 3.74
CA GLN A 150 -23.55 7.43 3.38
C GLN A 150 -23.83 7.33 1.86
N ASN A 151 -22.80 7.03 1.07
CA ASN A 151 -22.90 6.99 -0.39
C ASN A 151 -22.26 5.71 -0.97
N GLU A 152 -23.10 4.79 -1.46
CA GLU A 152 -22.68 3.48 -1.96
C GLU A 152 -21.75 3.52 -3.19
N ASN A 153 -21.64 4.67 -3.87
CA ASN A 153 -20.80 4.82 -5.05
C ASN A 153 -19.33 5.13 -4.73
N LEU A 154 -19.01 5.58 -3.51
CA LEU A 154 -17.66 5.98 -3.09
C LEU A 154 -16.80 4.77 -2.67
N ARG A 155 -16.67 3.79 -3.57
CA ARG A 155 -16.11 2.47 -3.25
C ARG A 155 -14.61 2.52 -2.98
N GLU A 156 -13.87 3.36 -3.69
CA GLU A 156 -12.42 3.44 -3.52
C GLU A 156 -12.05 4.14 -2.20
N LEU A 157 -12.77 5.19 -1.81
CA LEU A 157 -12.61 5.84 -0.51
C LEU A 157 -13.03 4.95 0.65
N GLN A 158 -14.14 4.21 0.52
CA GLN A 158 -14.55 3.21 1.53
C GLN A 158 -13.47 2.15 1.72
N LYS A 159 -12.93 1.60 0.63
CA LYS A 159 -11.86 0.60 0.64
C LYS A 159 -10.58 1.17 1.26
N TRP A 160 -10.12 2.33 0.80
CA TRP A 160 -8.94 3.02 1.34
C TRP A 160 -9.06 3.26 2.84
N SER A 161 -10.24 3.71 3.29
CA SER A 161 -10.49 3.97 4.71
C SER A 161 -10.49 2.68 5.52
N ASN A 162 -11.17 1.64 5.03
CA ASN A 162 -11.20 0.33 5.69
C ASN A 162 -9.81 -0.32 5.75
N ASP A 163 -8.95 -0.14 4.75
CA ASP A 163 -7.57 -0.66 4.77
C ASP A 163 -6.73 0.00 5.87
N ILE A 164 -6.98 1.28 6.16
CA ILE A 164 -6.33 2.00 7.27
C ILE A 164 -6.90 1.52 8.61
N LEU A 165 -8.22 1.44 8.75
CA LEU A 165 -8.88 1.06 9.99
C LEU A 165 -8.72 -0.41 10.34
N ALA A 166 -8.50 -1.29 9.35
CA ALA A 166 -8.12 -2.65 9.61
C ALA A 166 -6.83 -2.72 10.44
N LYS A 167 -5.86 -1.85 10.16
CA LYS A 167 -4.57 -1.81 10.88
C LYS A 167 -4.61 -0.99 12.18
N TYR A 168 -5.39 0.09 12.19
CA TYR A 168 -5.46 1.06 13.29
C TYR A 168 -6.93 1.30 13.71
N PRO A 169 -7.64 0.26 14.17
CA PRO A 169 -9.08 0.36 14.43
C PRO A 169 -9.42 1.34 15.55
N GLU A 170 -8.51 1.55 16.50
CA GLU A 170 -8.67 2.51 17.60
C GLU A 170 -9.02 3.92 17.12
N LYS A 171 -8.61 4.32 15.91
CA LYS A 171 -8.92 5.63 15.34
C LYS A 171 -10.42 5.92 15.22
N ILE A 172 -11.22 4.90 14.92
CA ILE A 172 -12.67 5.05 14.81
C ILE A 172 -13.39 4.46 16.00
N PHE A 173 -12.93 3.30 16.48
CA PHE A 173 -13.61 2.60 17.57
C PHE A 173 -13.51 3.39 18.88
N GLU A 174 -12.44 4.14 19.14
CA GLU A 174 -12.34 4.98 20.34
C GLU A 174 -12.79 6.44 20.10
N SER A 175 -13.31 6.75 18.91
CA SER A 175 -13.82 8.09 18.59
C SER A 175 -15.16 8.37 19.28
N GLU A 176 -15.37 9.63 19.70
CA GLU A 176 -16.67 10.11 20.20
C GLU A 176 -17.77 9.98 19.14
N GLU A 177 -17.39 10.06 17.85
CA GLU A 177 -18.30 9.94 16.71
C GLU A 177 -18.60 8.48 16.33
N PHE A 178 -17.99 7.49 16.97
CA PHE A 178 -18.22 6.08 16.65
C PHE A 178 -19.70 5.69 16.67
N ALA A 179 -20.44 6.22 17.64
CA ALA A 179 -21.86 5.96 17.80
C ALA A 179 -22.74 6.51 16.65
N THR A 180 -22.23 7.42 15.83
CA THR A 180 -22.98 8.01 14.70
C THR A 180 -22.65 7.31 13.37
N LEU A 181 -21.82 6.27 13.39
CA LEU A 181 -21.43 5.54 12.19
C LEU A 181 -22.63 4.91 11.49
N PRO A 182 -22.73 5.03 10.15
CA PRO A 182 -23.66 4.24 9.36
C PRO A 182 -23.47 2.73 9.62
N GLU A 183 -24.56 1.97 9.68
CA GLU A 183 -24.53 0.52 9.95
C GLU A 183 -23.66 -0.23 8.94
N ASN A 184 -23.75 0.12 7.65
CA ASN A 184 -22.94 -0.46 6.59
C ASN A 184 -21.43 -0.22 6.80
N ALA A 185 -21.04 0.93 7.38
CA ALA A 185 -19.66 1.22 7.74
C ALA A 185 -19.16 0.28 8.83
N LEU A 186 -19.94 0.10 9.91
CA LEU A 186 -19.61 -0.82 10.99
C LEU A 186 -19.49 -2.26 10.49
N ILE A 187 -20.49 -2.72 9.71
CA ILE A 187 -20.50 -4.04 9.07
C ILE A 187 -19.25 -4.23 8.22
N SER A 188 -18.89 -3.23 7.40
CA SER A 188 -17.75 -3.31 6.50
C SER A 188 -16.42 -3.52 7.24
N LEU A 189 -16.28 -2.99 8.46
CA LEU A 189 -15.11 -3.20 9.31
C LEU A 189 -15.14 -4.56 10.00
N ILE A 190 -16.21 -4.89 10.72
CA ILE A 190 -16.27 -6.12 11.52
C ILE A 190 -16.28 -7.38 10.67
N LYS A 191 -16.64 -7.28 9.38
CA LYS A 191 -16.52 -8.38 8.41
C LYS A 191 -15.08 -8.70 8.01
N ARG A 192 -14.12 -7.76 8.16
CA ARG A 192 -12.75 -7.93 7.65
C ARG A 192 -11.93 -8.98 8.40
N ASP A 193 -11.32 -9.89 7.65
CA ASP A 193 -10.40 -10.87 8.24
C ASP A 193 -9.11 -10.28 8.80
N ASP A 194 -8.66 -9.13 8.30
CA ASP A 194 -7.42 -8.48 8.72
C ASP A 194 -7.61 -7.35 9.74
N LEU A 195 -8.81 -7.21 10.33
CA LEU A 195 -9.08 -6.23 11.38
C LEU A 195 -8.28 -6.54 12.66
N GLN A 196 -7.45 -5.59 13.08
CA GLN A 196 -6.50 -5.69 14.19
C GLN A 196 -7.13 -5.35 15.55
N MET A 197 -8.14 -6.12 15.96
CA MET A 197 -8.81 -5.93 17.24
C MET A 197 -9.25 -7.26 17.85
N ASP A 198 -9.17 -7.36 19.18
CA ASP A 198 -9.66 -8.53 19.91
C ASP A 198 -11.18 -8.66 19.79
N GLU A 199 -11.68 -9.88 19.60
CA GLU A 199 -13.12 -10.11 19.38
C GLU A 199 -13.98 -9.61 20.55
N GLY A 200 -13.51 -9.75 21.80
CA GLY A 200 -14.21 -9.20 22.96
C GLY A 200 -14.40 -7.68 22.89
N LYS A 201 -13.39 -6.95 22.39
CA LYS A 201 -13.49 -5.51 22.17
C LYS A 201 -14.42 -5.17 21.02
N ILE A 202 -14.37 -5.93 19.92
CA ILE A 202 -15.29 -5.74 18.79
C ILE A 202 -16.74 -5.88 19.27
N TRP A 203 -17.02 -6.91 20.08
CA TRP A 203 -18.33 -7.10 20.68
C TRP A 203 -18.80 -5.92 21.53
N GLU A 204 -17.95 -5.44 22.45
CA GLU A 204 -18.28 -4.27 23.30
C GLU A 204 -18.65 -3.06 22.46
N HIS A 205 -17.89 -2.81 21.39
CA HIS A 205 -18.16 -1.70 20.49
C HIS A 205 -19.45 -1.88 19.70
N VAL A 206 -19.74 -3.08 19.20
CA VAL A 206 -20.99 -3.36 18.49
C VAL A 206 -22.19 -3.19 19.42
N ILE A 207 -22.10 -3.65 20.66
CA ILE A 207 -23.14 -3.41 21.68
C ILE A 207 -23.29 -1.91 21.97
N ARG A 208 -22.19 -1.19 22.18
CA ARG A 208 -22.19 0.26 22.41
C ARG A 208 -22.84 1.02 21.26
N TRP A 209 -22.53 0.65 20.02
CA TRP A 209 -23.15 1.23 18.82
C TRP A 209 -24.66 0.93 18.78
N GLY A 210 -25.05 -0.32 19.03
CA GLY A 210 -26.47 -0.73 19.03
C GLY A 210 -27.29 -0.02 20.10
N ILE A 211 -26.75 0.16 21.32
CA ILE A 211 -27.40 0.92 22.39
C ILE A 211 -27.53 2.40 21.98
N ALA A 212 -26.50 2.99 21.38
CA ALA A 212 -26.53 4.39 20.97
C ALA A 212 -27.59 4.69 19.89
N GLN A 213 -27.93 3.71 19.04
CA GLN A 213 -29.04 3.86 18.08
C GLN A 213 -30.42 3.88 18.76
N ASN A 214 -30.52 3.43 20.03
CA ASN A 214 -31.77 3.23 20.75
C ASN A 214 -31.80 4.04 22.06
N LYS A 215 -32.07 5.35 21.96
CA LYS A 215 -31.99 6.32 23.07
C LYS A 215 -32.86 6.03 24.31
N TYR A 216 -33.85 5.14 24.20
CA TYR A 216 -34.77 4.80 25.29
C TYR A 216 -34.32 3.57 26.10
N LEU A 217 -33.23 2.90 25.70
CA LEU A 217 -32.73 1.74 26.43
C LEU A 217 -32.10 2.17 27.77
N PRO A 218 -32.37 1.45 28.89
CA PRO A 218 -31.69 1.69 30.15
C PRO A 218 -30.18 1.49 30.06
N SER A 219 -29.41 2.19 30.88
CA SER A 219 -27.95 2.09 30.87
C SER A 219 -27.40 0.75 31.40
N ASP A 220 -28.06 0.13 32.40
CA ASP A 220 -27.66 -1.18 32.94
C ASP A 220 -28.48 -2.30 32.28
N PRO A 221 -27.84 -3.27 31.58
CA PRO A 221 -28.50 -4.44 30.99
C PRO A 221 -29.30 -5.28 31.98
N LYS A 222 -29.00 -5.21 33.29
CA LYS A 222 -29.75 -5.93 34.33
C LYS A 222 -31.19 -5.43 34.47
N ASP A 223 -31.44 -4.17 34.12
CA ASP A 223 -32.76 -3.53 34.20
C ASP A 223 -33.58 -3.73 32.91
N TRP A 224 -33.08 -4.51 31.95
CA TRP A 224 -33.71 -4.64 30.64
C TRP A 224 -34.88 -5.62 30.63
N SER A 225 -36.00 -5.18 30.05
CA SER A 225 -37.14 -6.03 29.71
C SER A 225 -36.84 -6.90 28.49
N HIS A 226 -37.71 -7.88 28.22
CA HIS A 226 -37.63 -8.66 26.98
C HIS A 226 -37.73 -7.77 25.72
N GLU A 227 -38.58 -6.75 25.74
CA GLU A 227 -38.73 -5.79 24.65
C GLU A 227 -37.47 -4.96 24.40
N ASN A 228 -36.73 -4.61 25.47
CA ASN A 228 -35.44 -3.92 25.35
C ASN A 228 -34.42 -4.78 24.61
N PHE A 229 -34.31 -6.07 24.95
CA PHE A 229 -33.43 -7.00 24.24
C PHE A 229 -33.85 -7.21 22.79
N LEU A 230 -35.15 -7.32 22.50
CA LEU A 230 -35.66 -7.47 21.14
C LEU A 230 -35.36 -6.24 20.27
N THR A 231 -35.42 -5.05 20.85
CA THR A 231 -35.06 -3.78 20.20
C THR A 231 -33.59 -3.77 19.80
N LEU A 232 -32.70 -4.13 20.74
CA LEU A 232 -31.26 -4.24 20.45
C LEU A 232 -30.97 -5.34 19.41
N LYS A 233 -31.63 -6.51 19.52
CA LYS A 233 -31.50 -7.62 18.57
C LYS A 233 -31.84 -7.18 17.15
N THR A 234 -32.95 -6.47 16.99
CA THR A 234 -33.40 -5.95 15.68
C THR A 234 -32.40 -4.95 15.11
N THR A 235 -31.85 -4.08 15.95
CA THR A 235 -30.84 -3.08 15.55
C THR A 235 -29.53 -3.73 15.10
N LEU A 236 -29.10 -4.80 15.79
CA LEU A 236 -27.82 -5.45 15.54
C LEU A 236 -27.91 -6.64 14.58
N GLN A 237 -29.09 -6.94 14.03
CA GLN A 237 -29.34 -8.18 13.26
C GLN A 237 -28.35 -8.40 12.11
N ASN A 238 -27.88 -7.33 11.45
CA ASN A 238 -26.92 -7.45 10.36
C ASN A 238 -25.46 -7.44 10.85
N CYS A 239 -25.20 -7.02 12.09
CA CYS A 239 -23.86 -7.00 12.68
C CYS A 239 -23.52 -8.34 13.36
N LEU A 240 -24.48 -8.95 14.07
CA LEU A 240 -24.29 -10.19 14.83
C LEU A 240 -23.68 -11.34 14.00
N PRO A 241 -24.05 -11.57 12.73
CA PRO A 241 -23.47 -12.64 11.92
C PRO A 241 -21.96 -12.50 11.65
N PHE A 242 -21.36 -11.33 11.87
CA PHE A 242 -19.93 -11.08 11.63
C PHE A 242 -19.07 -11.13 12.90
N ILE A 243 -19.68 -11.40 14.05
CA ILE A 243 -18.98 -11.58 15.33
C ILE A 243 -18.39 -13.00 15.41
N ARG A 244 -17.11 -13.11 15.76
CA ARG A 244 -16.42 -14.41 15.83
C ARG A 244 -16.49 -14.98 17.24
N TYR A 245 -17.69 -15.33 17.70
CA TYR A 245 -17.95 -15.80 19.07
C TYR A 245 -17.00 -16.92 19.53
N PHE A 246 -16.73 -17.89 18.66
CA PHE A 246 -15.86 -19.03 18.96
C PHE A 246 -14.36 -18.70 19.00
N GLN A 247 -13.98 -17.46 18.68
CA GLN A 247 -12.61 -16.95 18.73
C GLN A 247 -12.41 -15.95 19.90
N MET A 248 -13.46 -15.67 20.67
CA MET A 248 -13.38 -14.84 21.87
C MET A 248 -12.72 -15.60 23.03
N LEU A 249 -12.13 -14.84 23.97
CA LEU A 249 -11.67 -15.42 25.22
C LEU A 249 -12.85 -15.84 26.08
N ASN A 250 -12.65 -16.91 26.85
CA ASN A 250 -13.68 -17.45 27.76
C ASN A 250 -14.19 -16.40 28.75
N ASP A 251 -13.29 -15.59 29.30
CA ASP A 251 -13.64 -14.52 30.23
C ASP A 251 -14.51 -13.46 29.54
N ASP A 252 -14.19 -13.09 28.29
CA ASP A 252 -15.01 -12.16 27.50
C ASP A 252 -16.42 -12.72 27.23
N ILE A 253 -16.56 -14.02 26.96
CA ILE A 253 -17.88 -14.66 26.80
C ILE A 253 -18.71 -14.53 28.08
N VAL A 254 -18.11 -14.78 29.24
CA VAL A 254 -18.81 -14.74 30.53
C VAL A 254 -19.14 -13.32 30.95
N ASP A 255 -18.19 -12.40 30.83
CA ASP A 255 -18.32 -11.05 31.37
C ASP A 255 -19.05 -10.11 30.41
N LYS A 256 -18.86 -10.28 29.09
CA LYS A 256 -19.33 -9.32 28.07
C LYS A 256 -20.46 -9.86 27.21
N VAL A 257 -20.45 -11.13 26.83
CA VAL A 257 -21.49 -11.69 25.93
C VAL A 257 -22.72 -12.17 26.72
N LYS A 258 -22.50 -12.93 27.80
CA LYS A 258 -23.57 -13.50 28.63
C LYS A 258 -24.65 -12.49 29.09
N PRO A 259 -24.32 -11.24 29.49
CA PRO A 259 -25.36 -10.27 29.87
C PRO A 259 -26.37 -9.98 28.76
N TYR A 260 -25.96 -10.15 27.50
CA TYR A 260 -26.79 -9.88 26.33
C TYR A 260 -27.23 -11.15 25.59
N LYS A 261 -27.11 -12.34 26.19
CA LYS A 261 -27.44 -13.63 25.53
C LYS A 261 -28.83 -13.65 24.85
N ASN A 262 -29.79 -12.88 25.35
CA ASN A 262 -31.15 -12.79 24.82
C ASN A 262 -31.24 -12.16 23.42
N ILE A 263 -30.18 -11.50 22.94
CA ILE A 263 -30.13 -10.98 21.55
C ILE A 263 -29.62 -12.02 20.55
N LEU A 264 -29.02 -13.11 21.03
CA LEU A 264 -28.51 -14.18 20.19
C LEU A 264 -29.65 -15.14 19.81
N GLU A 265 -29.45 -15.90 18.74
CA GLU A 265 -30.32 -17.03 18.46
C GLU A 265 -30.11 -18.14 19.50
N GLU A 266 -31.19 -18.84 19.87
CA GLU A 266 -31.17 -19.83 20.97
C GLU A 266 -30.15 -20.94 20.69
N ASN A 267 -30.10 -21.44 19.46
CA ASN A 267 -29.12 -22.43 19.01
C ASN A 267 -27.67 -21.92 19.08
N LEU A 268 -27.44 -20.64 18.81
CA LEU A 268 -26.10 -20.04 18.85
C LEU A 268 -25.58 -19.97 20.28
N TRP A 269 -26.41 -19.52 21.23
CA TRP A 269 -26.02 -19.46 22.64
C TRP A 269 -25.71 -20.86 23.21
N ASP A 270 -26.56 -21.85 22.89
CA ASP A 270 -26.33 -23.24 23.31
C ASP A 270 -25.04 -23.82 22.71
N ASP A 271 -24.73 -23.51 21.45
CA ASP A 271 -23.50 -23.93 20.79
C ASP A 271 -22.26 -23.26 21.38
N ILE A 272 -22.35 -21.96 21.74
CA ILE A 272 -21.28 -21.24 22.44
C ILE A 272 -21.00 -21.91 23.80
N LEU A 273 -22.04 -22.17 24.59
CA LEU A 273 -21.91 -22.88 25.87
C LEU A 273 -21.38 -24.30 25.69
N THR A 274 -21.83 -25.01 24.65
CA THR A 274 -21.35 -26.35 24.33
C THR A 274 -19.86 -26.34 24.02
N ARG A 275 -19.39 -25.38 23.22
CA ARG A 275 -17.96 -25.24 22.90
C ARG A 275 -17.14 -24.87 24.14
N PHE A 276 -17.69 -24.01 25.00
CA PHE A 276 -17.07 -23.60 26.26
C PHE A 276 -16.88 -24.79 27.23
N LEU A 277 -17.91 -25.63 27.39
CA LEU A 277 -17.87 -26.77 28.31
C LEU A 277 -17.19 -28.01 27.72
N THR A 278 -17.29 -28.20 26.40
CA THR A 278 -16.83 -29.42 25.72
C THR A 278 -16.23 -29.06 24.36
N PRO A 279 -14.95 -28.63 24.31
CA PRO A 279 -14.33 -28.06 23.11
C PRO A 279 -14.36 -28.93 21.85
N ASN A 280 -14.44 -30.25 22.02
CA ASN A 280 -14.42 -31.24 20.93
C ASN A 280 -15.82 -31.66 20.43
N ARG A 281 -16.89 -31.16 21.05
CA ARG A 281 -18.25 -31.53 20.66
C ARG A 281 -18.65 -30.81 19.37
N GLN A 282 -19.36 -31.52 18.51
CA GLN A 282 -19.91 -30.96 17.28
C GLN A 282 -21.04 -29.96 17.63
N ILE A 283 -21.05 -28.84 16.94
CA ILE A 283 -22.04 -27.77 17.04
C ILE A 283 -22.67 -27.51 15.67
N LEU A 284 -23.83 -26.85 15.63
CA LEU A 284 -24.56 -26.57 14.39
C LEU A 284 -24.23 -25.18 13.82
N SER A 285 -23.81 -24.27 14.69
CA SER A 285 -23.46 -22.90 14.35
C SER A 285 -22.26 -22.81 13.42
N THR A 286 -22.30 -21.86 12.50
CA THR A 286 -21.18 -21.57 11.60
C THR A 286 -20.03 -20.95 12.41
N ILE A 287 -18.83 -21.52 12.28
CA ILE A 287 -17.64 -21.03 12.95
C ILE A 287 -16.88 -20.13 11.98
N LEU A 288 -16.83 -18.83 12.28
CA LEU A 288 -15.95 -17.91 11.56
C LEU A 288 -14.47 -18.18 11.94
N PRO A 289 -13.55 -18.16 10.96
CA PRO A 289 -12.13 -18.36 11.22
C PRO A 289 -11.56 -17.21 12.07
N PRO A 290 -10.47 -17.42 12.83
CA PRO A 290 -9.82 -16.32 13.56
C PRO A 290 -9.37 -15.21 12.62
N ARG A 291 -9.39 -13.95 13.10
CA ARG A 291 -8.83 -12.82 12.35
C ARG A 291 -7.35 -13.04 12.11
N LEU A 292 -6.89 -12.63 10.94
CA LEU A 292 -5.48 -12.61 10.55
C LEU A 292 -4.74 -11.69 11.51
N LYS A 293 -4.08 -12.29 12.50
CA LYS A 293 -3.03 -11.60 13.24
C LYS A 293 -1.87 -11.38 12.26
N PRO A 294 -1.26 -10.19 12.21
CA PRO A 294 -0.12 -9.91 11.38
C PRO A 294 0.93 -10.96 11.72
N THR A 295 1.27 -11.78 10.73
CA THR A 295 2.42 -12.71 10.83
C THR A 295 3.75 -11.96 10.87
N PHE A 296 3.70 -10.63 10.82
CA PHE A 296 4.82 -9.73 10.96
C PHE A 296 4.68 -8.99 12.28
N ASP A 297 5.74 -8.98 13.08
CA ASP A 297 5.87 -8.01 14.16
C ASP A 297 5.58 -6.61 13.57
N PRO A 298 4.51 -5.93 14.00
CA PRO A 298 4.15 -4.63 13.45
C PRO A 298 5.36 -3.70 13.58
N LEU A 299 5.68 -2.97 12.50
CA LEU A 299 6.78 -2.01 12.49
C LEU A 299 6.56 -1.04 13.66
N PRO A 300 7.45 -1.00 14.66
CA PRO A 300 7.23 -0.19 15.85
C PRO A 300 7.62 1.27 15.58
N SER A 301 7.05 1.90 14.56
CA SER A 301 7.38 3.26 14.11
C SER A 301 6.15 4.16 14.13
N LYS A 302 6.34 5.42 14.56
CA LYS A 302 5.36 6.50 14.41
C LYS A 302 5.65 7.39 13.20
N VAL A 303 6.87 7.33 12.66
CA VAL A 303 7.33 8.21 11.58
C VAL A 303 7.22 7.55 10.20
N ILE A 304 7.62 6.28 10.08
CA ILE A 304 7.61 5.54 8.82
C ILE A 304 6.63 4.38 8.85
N ASN A 305 6.05 4.05 7.69
CA ASN A 305 5.18 2.88 7.53
C ASN A 305 5.93 1.69 6.92
N GLU A 306 5.24 0.57 6.71
CA GLU A 306 5.88 -0.64 6.21
C GLU A 306 6.36 -0.53 4.75
N ASN A 307 5.73 0.33 3.94
CA ASN A 307 6.20 0.61 2.58
C ASN A 307 7.53 1.36 2.61
N ASN A 308 7.66 2.38 3.47
CA ASN A 308 8.93 3.08 3.65
C ASN A 308 10.02 2.12 4.17
N ALA A 309 9.70 1.24 5.12
CA ALA A 309 10.63 0.24 5.61
C ALA A 309 11.06 -0.76 4.51
N ALA A 310 10.14 -1.17 3.63
CA ALA A 310 10.47 -2.02 2.48
C ALA A 310 11.32 -1.28 1.43
N GLU A 311 11.14 0.04 1.29
CA GLU A 311 11.93 0.89 0.41
C GLU A 311 13.37 0.97 0.90
N ILE A 312 13.56 1.29 2.19
CA ILE A 312 14.87 1.32 2.85
C ILE A 312 15.55 -0.06 2.76
N ALA A 313 14.82 -1.15 3.03
CA ALA A 313 15.33 -2.51 2.89
C ALA A 313 15.87 -2.79 1.46
N SER A 314 15.18 -2.30 0.45
CA SER A 314 15.59 -2.44 -0.96
C SER A 314 16.88 -1.67 -1.24
N TRP A 315 17.04 -0.50 -0.62
CA TRP A 315 18.26 0.31 -0.75
C TRP A 315 19.48 -0.30 -0.06
N ILE A 316 19.27 -0.96 1.09
CA ILE A 316 20.29 -1.74 1.80
C ILE A 316 20.84 -2.85 0.92
N ASP A 317 19.95 -3.65 0.29
CA ASP A 317 20.33 -4.75 -0.61
C ASP A 317 20.71 -4.30 -2.03
N LYS A 318 20.63 -2.99 -2.32
CA LYS A 318 20.89 -2.41 -3.66
C LYS A 318 20.03 -3.02 -4.77
N LYS A 319 18.77 -3.37 -4.46
CA LYS A 319 17.84 -3.94 -5.45
C LYS A 319 17.32 -2.89 -6.43
N THR A 320 17.14 -3.30 -7.68
CA THR A 320 16.42 -2.54 -8.72
C THR A 320 14.92 -2.60 -8.48
N GLU A 321 14.39 -3.78 -8.16
CA GLU A 321 12.99 -3.98 -7.80
C GLU A 321 12.79 -3.89 -6.29
N MET A 322 11.85 -3.03 -5.89
CA MET A 322 11.54 -2.78 -4.48
C MET A 322 10.86 -4.01 -3.84
N TYR A 323 11.26 -4.33 -2.61
CA TYR A 323 10.52 -5.27 -1.79
C TYR A 323 9.09 -4.76 -1.57
N SER A 324 8.13 -5.67 -1.66
CA SER A 324 6.80 -5.48 -1.07
C SER A 324 6.88 -5.57 0.46
N VAL A 325 5.86 -5.06 1.14
CA VAL A 325 5.71 -5.23 2.60
C VAL A 325 5.81 -6.70 3.04
N LYS A 326 5.25 -7.61 2.24
CA LYS A 326 5.18 -9.05 2.55
C LYS A 326 6.53 -9.76 2.44
N ASN A 327 7.39 -9.34 1.52
CA ASN A 327 8.68 -10.00 1.25
C ASN A 327 9.89 -9.18 1.74
N ASN A 328 9.68 -8.19 2.60
CA ASN A 328 10.79 -7.46 3.23
C ASN A 328 11.60 -8.42 4.14
N PRO A 329 12.90 -8.67 3.85
CA PRO A 329 13.72 -9.64 4.56
C PRO A 329 14.21 -9.12 5.91
N TYR A 330 13.96 -7.86 6.25
CA TYR A 330 14.48 -7.22 7.45
C TYR A 330 13.40 -6.98 8.51
N LYS A 331 13.78 -7.17 9.77
CA LYS A 331 13.08 -6.69 10.97
C LYS A 331 13.76 -5.41 11.44
N PHE A 332 12.96 -4.38 11.64
CA PHE A 332 13.39 -3.07 12.16
C PHE A 332 13.20 -3.08 13.67
N LYS A 333 14.25 -3.43 14.40
CA LYS A 333 14.22 -3.44 15.87
C LYS A 333 14.46 -2.03 16.38
N MET A 334 13.45 -1.40 16.97
CA MET A 334 13.58 -0.07 17.57
C MET A 334 14.65 -0.07 18.68
N LEU A 335 15.63 0.82 18.55
CA LEU A 335 16.61 1.14 19.58
C LEU A 335 16.16 2.37 20.37
N LEU A 336 15.76 3.42 19.64
CA LEU A 336 15.46 4.72 20.21
C LEU A 336 14.23 5.34 19.54
N ARG A 337 13.38 6.01 20.33
CA ARG A 337 12.37 6.98 19.88
C ARG A 337 12.48 8.26 20.70
N GLY A 338 12.55 9.42 20.05
CA GLY A 338 12.73 10.72 20.71
C GLY A 338 11.69 11.01 21.78
N THR A 339 10.39 10.82 21.50
CA THR A 339 9.32 11.02 22.49
C THR A 339 9.36 10.05 23.67
N ARG A 340 10.04 8.90 23.54
CA ARG A 340 10.17 7.88 24.61
C ARG A 340 11.46 8.07 25.42
N ASP A 341 12.58 8.28 24.73
CA ASP A 341 13.93 8.19 25.28
C ASP A 341 14.64 9.55 25.38
N GLY A 342 14.08 10.58 24.74
CA GLY A 342 14.62 11.95 24.71
C GLY A 342 15.35 12.32 23.41
N PHE A 343 15.43 13.62 23.16
CA PHE A 343 16.10 14.23 22.00
C PHE A 343 17.53 14.69 22.32
N THR A 344 18.16 14.07 23.32
CA THR A 344 19.48 14.46 23.80
C THR A 344 20.59 13.61 23.19
N LEU A 345 21.80 14.16 23.10
CA LEU A 345 23.00 13.41 22.73
C LEU A 345 23.25 12.24 23.69
N GLN A 346 22.96 12.43 24.97
CA GLN A 346 23.09 11.39 25.99
C GLN A 346 22.17 10.21 25.69
N SER A 347 20.91 10.45 25.32
CA SER A 347 19.95 9.42 24.92
C SER A 347 20.45 8.62 23.72
N PHE A 348 20.96 9.33 22.69
CA PHE A 348 21.53 8.70 21.50
C PHE A 348 22.71 7.79 21.85
N TRP A 349 23.73 8.31 22.54
CA TRP A 349 24.91 7.51 22.86
C TRP A 349 24.64 6.39 23.87
N ASN A 350 23.71 6.56 24.81
CA ASN A 350 23.36 5.47 25.75
C ASN A 350 22.75 4.26 25.03
N LEU A 351 21.97 4.48 23.97
CA LEU A 351 21.21 3.42 23.28
C LEU A 351 21.87 2.95 21.98
N CYS A 352 22.66 3.80 21.34
CA CYS A 352 23.23 3.54 20.02
C CYS A 352 24.75 3.35 20.02
N ASP A 353 25.48 3.69 21.11
CA ASP A 353 26.92 3.41 21.19
C ASP A 353 27.16 1.91 20.99
N LYS A 354 28.18 1.61 20.18
CA LYS A 354 28.56 0.28 19.74
C LYS A 354 27.49 -0.48 18.91
N GLN A 355 26.38 0.13 18.51
CA GLN A 355 25.41 -0.48 17.60
C GLN A 355 25.82 -0.31 16.13
N SER A 356 25.57 -1.32 15.31
CA SER A 356 25.78 -1.31 13.86
C SER A 356 24.49 -1.67 13.13
N ASN A 357 24.49 -1.56 11.79
CA ASN A 357 23.32 -1.81 10.94
C ASN A 357 22.11 -0.98 11.37
N THR A 358 22.30 0.31 11.59
CA THR A 358 21.24 1.19 12.09
C THR A 358 20.65 2.05 11.00
N VAL A 359 19.34 2.26 11.03
CA VAL A 359 18.64 3.28 10.24
C VAL A 359 18.18 4.38 11.19
N VAL A 360 18.56 5.62 10.88
CA VAL A 360 18.07 6.84 11.54
C VAL A 360 16.96 7.42 10.68
N VAL A 361 15.84 7.78 11.30
CA VAL A 361 14.66 8.40 10.68
C VAL A 361 14.29 9.64 11.48
N ILE A 362 14.08 10.76 10.80
CA ILE A 362 13.83 12.07 11.40
C ILE A 362 12.62 12.71 10.72
N LYS A 363 11.60 13.06 11.50
CA LYS A 363 10.44 13.85 11.08
C LYS A 363 10.73 15.33 11.33
N VAL A 364 10.65 16.14 10.28
CA VAL A 364 10.88 17.59 10.37
C VAL A 364 9.61 18.30 10.84
N ASN A 365 9.75 19.12 11.88
CA ASN A 365 8.63 19.82 12.51
C ASN A 365 7.90 20.76 11.55
N GLY A 366 6.56 20.64 11.54
CA GLY A 366 5.68 21.49 10.72
C GLY A 366 5.70 21.18 9.22
N THR A 367 6.27 20.05 8.80
CA THR A 367 6.36 19.67 7.38
C THR A 367 6.06 18.19 7.15
N ASP A 368 5.85 17.79 5.90
CA ASP A 368 5.76 16.39 5.52
C ASP A 368 7.12 15.67 5.37
N GLU A 369 8.24 16.36 5.57
CA GLU A 369 9.58 15.83 5.31
C GLU A 369 9.98 14.74 6.32
N ILE A 370 10.43 13.61 5.79
CA ILE A 370 11.07 12.53 6.54
C ILE A 370 12.47 12.32 5.97
N LEU A 371 13.48 12.61 6.79
CA LEU A 371 14.89 12.51 6.45
C LEU A 371 15.52 11.34 7.19
N GLY A 372 16.65 10.83 6.72
CA GLY A 372 17.33 9.77 7.44
C GLY A 372 18.60 9.26 6.78
N GLY A 373 19.18 8.26 7.41
CA GLY A 373 20.39 7.61 6.92
C GLY A 373 20.59 6.20 7.47
N TYR A 374 21.21 5.35 6.65
CA TYR A 374 21.61 4.01 7.03
C TYR A 374 23.11 3.95 7.29
N ASN A 375 23.47 3.44 8.46
CA ASN A 375 24.84 3.19 8.87
C ASN A 375 25.05 1.67 9.12
N PRO A 376 25.70 0.92 8.20
CA PRO A 376 26.07 -0.47 8.41
C PRO A 376 27.22 -0.66 9.40
N ILE A 377 28.06 0.36 9.62
CA ILE A 377 29.18 0.28 10.56
C ILE A 377 28.74 0.65 11.99
N GLN A 378 29.63 0.43 12.94
CA GLN A 378 29.38 0.68 14.35
C GLN A 378 29.40 2.18 14.67
N TRP A 379 28.43 2.67 15.45
CA TRP A 379 28.54 3.96 16.11
C TRP A 379 29.55 3.86 17.25
N ASP A 380 30.60 4.67 17.23
CA ASP A 380 31.66 4.60 18.22
C ASP A 380 32.13 6.01 18.62
N LYS A 381 31.69 6.48 19.78
CA LYS A 381 31.93 7.84 20.26
C LYS A 381 33.41 8.25 20.40
N SER A 382 34.36 7.32 20.23
CA SER A 382 35.81 7.59 20.29
C SER A 382 36.53 7.63 18.93
N VAL A 383 35.85 7.41 17.80
CA VAL A 383 36.52 7.16 16.51
C VAL A 383 36.61 8.40 15.61
N GLY A 384 35.70 9.38 15.74
CA GLY A 384 35.64 10.51 14.82
C GLY A 384 35.14 10.10 13.43
N TRP A 385 35.84 10.53 12.38
CA TRP A 385 35.47 10.21 10.99
C TRP A 385 35.75 8.76 10.63
N SER A 386 34.76 8.11 10.02
CA SER A 386 34.82 6.72 9.61
C SER A 386 34.41 6.53 8.15
N ARG A 387 35.17 5.69 7.45
CA ARG A 387 34.84 5.23 6.10
C ARG A 387 33.69 4.23 6.15
N CYS A 388 32.71 4.41 5.28
CA CYS A 388 31.57 3.51 5.18
C CYS A 388 31.07 3.44 3.74
N ASN A 389 31.42 2.39 2.98
CA ASN A 389 31.03 2.28 1.57
C ASN A 389 29.55 1.84 1.38
N GLY A 390 28.91 1.34 2.43
CA GLY A 390 27.51 0.89 2.42
C GLY A 390 26.52 1.95 2.93
N CYS A 391 27.01 3.10 3.38
CA CYS A 391 26.17 4.16 3.94
C CYS A 391 25.38 4.88 2.85
N PHE A 392 24.17 5.32 3.21
CA PHE A 392 23.36 6.20 2.38
C PHE A 392 22.51 7.10 3.28
N ILE A 393 22.18 8.28 2.77
CA ILE A 393 21.18 9.17 3.35
C ILE A 393 19.98 9.27 2.40
N PHE A 394 18.84 9.70 2.93
CA PHE A 394 17.62 9.74 2.16
C PHE A 394 16.65 10.84 2.61
N SER A 395 15.73 11.16 1.71
CA SER A 395 14.45 11.80 1.98
C SER A 395 13.35 10.88 1.46
N LEU A 396 12.35 10.57 2.28
CA LEU A 396 11.27 9.66 1.90
C LEU A 396 10.08 10.42 1.32
N LYS A 397 9.42 9.83 0.32
CA LYS A 397 8.09 10.27 -0.10
C LYS A 397 7.11 10.13 1.07
N ASN A 398 6.42 11.21 1.39
CA ASN A 398 5.41 11.27 2.44
C ASN A 398 4.53 12.52 2.24
N GLY A 399 3.23 12.37 2.46
CA GLY A 399 2.25 13.44 2.32
C GLY A 399 2.34 14.14 0.96
N ALA A 400 2.62 15.43 0.95
CA ALA A 400 2.79 16.21 -0.29
C ALA A 400 4.05 15.85 -1.11
N ILE A 401 5.02 15.14 -0.54
CA ILE A 401 6.28 14.76 -1.22
C ILE A 401 6.06 13.49 -2.03
N GLN A 402 6.06 13.63 -3.36
CA GLN A 402 5.68 12.56 -4.30
C GLN A 402 6.78 11.53 -4.57
N SER A 403 8.05 11.84 -4.31
CA SER A 403 9.17 10.98 -4.66
C SER A 403 10.25 10.95 -3.58
N SER A 404 10.80 9.77 -3.32
CA SER A 404 11.92 9.57 -2.42
C SER A 404 13.25 9.90 -3.09
N ILE A 405 14.21 10.39 -2.32
CA ILE A 405 15.59 10.62 -2.73
C ILE A 405 16.48 9.63 -1.99
N LEU A 406 17.16 8.76 -2.73
CA LEU A 406 18.29 7.97 -2.23
C LEU A 406 19.59 8.64 -2.64
N SER A 407 20.47 8.85 -1.66
CA SER A 407 21.78 9.46 -1.84
C SER A 407 22.84 8.54 -1.24
N ARG A 408 23.64 7.86 -2.07
CA ARG A 408 24.70 6.98 -1.59
C ARG A 408 25.96 7.78 -1.30
N VAL A 409 26.78 7.27 -0.40
CA VAL A 409 28.05 7.90 -0.05
C VAL A 409 29.04 7.79 -1.23
N LYS A 410 29.73 8.88 -1.57
CA LYS A 410 30.86 8.84 -2.51
C LYS A 410 32.05 8.13 -1.83
N PRO A 411 33.02 7.59 -2.58
CA PRO A 411 34.25 7.08 -1.97
C PRO A 411 34.97 8.16 -1.14
N SER A 412 34.80 8.13 0.19
CA SER A 412 35.32 9.12 1.15
C SER A 412 35.64 8.48 2.50
N TYR A 413 36.61 9.05 3.22
CA TYR A 413 36.92 8.69 4.61
C TYR A 413 35.96 9.33 5.61
N ASP A 414 35.17 10.32 5.17
CA ASP A 414 34.34 11.16 6.03
C ASP A 414 32.86 10.79 5.90
N ALA A 415 32.54 9.50 5.85
CA ALA A 415 31.17 9.03 5.60
C ALA A 415 30.27 9.16 6.85
N ILE A 416 30.81 8.81 8.01
CA ILE A 416 30.10 8.87 9.30
C ILE A 416 31.00 9.58 10.30
N TYR A 417 30.42 10.46 11.11
CA TYR A 417 31.13 11.10 12.21
C TYR A 417 30.60 10.64 13.56
N CYS A 418 31.49 10.12 14.38
CA CYS A 418 31.18 9.65 15.72
C CYS A 418 32.01 10.42 16.76
N HIS A 419 31.35 11.30 17.51
CA HIS A 419 31.97 12.01 18.62
C HIS A 419 30.93 12.21 19.74
N TYR A 420 31.32 12.08 21.01
CA TYR A 420 30.40 12.14 22.15
C TYR A 420 29.60 13.45 22.23
N SER A 421 30.11 14.55 21.66
CA SER A 421 29.44 15.85 21.60
C SER A 421 28.57 16.07 20.35
N TYR A 422 28.35 15.04 19.54
CA TYR A 422 27.55 15.08 18.32
C TYR A 422 26.49 13.98 18.33
N GLY A 423 25.36 14.23 17.66
CA GLY A 423 24.33 13.23 17.42
C GLY A 423 24.62 12.42 16.16
N PRO A 424 23.60 11.75 15.60
CA PRO A 424 23.69 11.10 14.30
C PRO A 424 24.22 12.08 13.23
N THR A 425 25.38 11.75 12.66
CA THR A 425 26.07 12.61 11.69
C THR A 425 26.55 11.79 10.50
N PHE A 426 26.10 12.16 9.31
CA PHE A 426 26.47 11.57 8.04
C PHE A 426 27.18 12.61 7.18
N GLY A 427 28.36 12.27 6.67
CA GLY A 427 29.12 13.04 5.69
C GLY A 427 30.02 14.12 6.28
N GLY A 428 31.20 14.34 5.68
CA GLY A 428 32.23 15.32 6.03
C GLY A 428 31.75 16.76 6.13
N GLY A 429 30.72 17.11 5.38
CA GLY A 429 30.06 18.42 5.43
C GLY A 429 28.81 18.46 6.32
N HIS A 430 28.53 17.38 7.05
CA HIS A 430 27.26 17.12 7.73
C HIS A 430 26.08 17.12 6.75
N ASP A 431 26.19 16.24 5.75
CA ASP A 431 25.15 15.97 4.77
C ASP A 431 23.80 15.62 5.41
N LEU A 432 23.84 14.99 6.58
CA LEU A 432 22.74 14.96 7.53
C LEU A 432 23.29 15.02 8.96
N TYR A 433 22.86 16.01 9.74
CA TYR A 433 23.22 16.16 11.15
C TYR A 433 22.00 16.44 12.01
N MET A 434 21.90 15.71 13.13
CA MET A 434 20.92 15.97 14.18
C MET A 434 21.64 16.43 15.46
N GLY A 435 21.29 17.64 15.92
CA GLY A 435 21.89 18.28 17.09
C GLY A 435 21.26 17.85 18.43
N ASP A 436 21.83 18.37 19.52
CA ASP A 436 21.29 18.16 20.88
C ASP A 436 19.96 18.93 21.08
N ASN A 437 19.05 18.36 21.86
CA ASN A 437 17.72 18.93 22.14
C ASN A 437 16.99 19.34 20.84
N SER A 438 17.09 18.51 19.81
CA SER A 438 16.70 18.85 18.43
C SER A 438 15.21 19.18 18.24
N ASN A 439 14.37 18.87 19.23
CA ASN A 439 12.94 19.23 19.24
C ASN A 439 12.65 20.62 19.81
N GLN A 440 13.66 21.32 20.33
CA GLN A 440 13.51 22.63 20.94
C GLN A 440 14.32 23.72 20.23
N ASN A 441 15.08 23.37 19.20
CA ASN A 441 15.94 24.29 18.47
C ASN A 441 16.04 23.93 16.98
N ASN A 442 16.60 24.86 16.19
CA ASN A 442 16.83 24.68 14.75
C ASN A 442 18.31 24.39 14.45
N ASN A 443 19.00 23.59 15.28
CA ASN A 443 20.44 23.36 15.11
C ASN A 443 20.75 22.09 14.29
N SER A 444 19.73 21.29 13.94
CA SER A 444 19.89 20.18 13.01
C SER A 444 19.89 20.70 11.58
N TYR A 445 20.65 20.09 10.67
CA TYR A 445 20.72 20.55 9.28
C TYR A 445 21.16 19.48 8.28
N CYS A 446 20.97 19.80 6.99
CA CYS A 446 21.54 19.07 5.86
C CYS A 446 22.44 19.99 5.03
N TYR A 447 23.52 19.44 4.48
CA TYR A 447 24.42 20.15 3.57
C TYR A 447 25.04 19.22 2.52
N HIS A 448 24.85 19.50 1.23
CA HIS A 448 25.36 18.59 0.19
C HIS A 448 26.87 18.69 -0.01
N ASN A 449 27.61 17.61 0.34
CA ASN A 449 29.05 17.51 0.14
C ASN A 449 29.48 16.07 -0.23
N THR A 450 29.37 15.15 0.74
CA THR A 450 29.99 13.81 0.71
C THR A 450 29.12 12.77 0.03
N TYR A 451 27.80 12.95 0.08
CA TYR A 451 26.85 12.04 -0.54
C TYR A 451 26.50 12.49 -1.95
N GLU A 452 26.03 11.57 -2.80
CA GLU A 452 25.80 11.78 -4.24
C GLU A 452 24.80 12.89 -4.57
N LYS A 453 23.76 13.05 -3.75
CA LYS A 453 22.62 13.96 -3.95
C LYS A 453 22.29 14.73 -2.68
N ALA A 454 21.80 15.96 -2.84
CA ALA A 454 21.15 16.70 -1.76
C ALA A 454 19.81 16.03 -1.39
N ILE A 455 19.51 15.94 -0.09
CA ILE A 455 18.24 15.38 0.40
C ILE A 455 17.21 16.45 0.79
N ARG A 456 17.59 17.73 0.74
CA ARG A 456 16.70 18.89 0.87
C ARG A 456 17.05 19.96 -0.16
N ASN A 457 16.03 20.68 -0.63
CA ASN A 457 16.14 21.68 -1.68
C ASN A 457 16.45 23.08 -1.11
N GLN A 458 17.69 23.30 -0.66
CA GLN A 458 18.19 24.64 -0.29
C GLN A 458 19.67 24.78 -0.65
N SER A 459 20.08 25.98 -1.07
CA SER A 459 21.49 26.32 -1.27
C SER A 459 22.16 26.57 0.08
N GLY A 460 23.19 25.79 0.42
CA GLY A 460 23.91 25.92 1.70
C GLY A 460 23.35 25.01 2.80
N GLN A 461 23.55 25.40 4.06
CA GLN A 461 23.07 24.64 5.21
C GLN A 461 21.57 24.83 5.41
N SER A 462 20.82 23.73 5.36
CA SER A 462 19.36 23.73 5.52
C SER A 462 18.97 23.31 6.93
N PHE A 463 18.72 24.29 7.80
CA PHE A 463 18.41 24.07 9.23
C PHE A 463 16.96 23.63 9.48
N PHE A 464 16.73 22.87 10.55
CA PHE A 464 15.40 22.41 10.98
C PHE A 464 15.32 22.01 12.45
N CYS A 465 14.08 22.05 12.96
CA CYS A 465 13.65 21.46 14.23
C CYS A 465 13.03 20.08 13.97
N VAL A 466 13.26 19.15 14.89
CA VAL A 466 12.80 17.76 14.82
C VAL A 466 11.50 17.59 15.60
N GLU A 467 10.46 17.04 14.95
CA GLU A 467 9.21 16.68 15.61
C GLU A 467 9.33 15.33 16.32
N GLU A 468 9.93 14.36 15.64
CA GLU A 468 10.19 13.01 16.15
C GLU A 468 11.42 12.43 15.45
N TYR A 469 12.17 11.58 16.13
CA TYR A 469 13.20 10.76 15.49
C TYR A 469 13.20 9.35 16.06
N GLU A 470 13.52 8.40 15.19
CA GLU A 470 13.54 6.98 15.52
C GLU A 470 14.81 6.34 14.95
N ILE A 471 15.42 5.45 15.74
CA ILE A 471 16.61 4.70 15.32
C ILE A 471 16.31 3.22 15.44
N PHE A 472 16.51 2.49 14.35
CA PHE A 472 16.25 1.06 14.25
C PHE A 472 17.54 0.30 13.99
N GLN A 473 17.76 -0.80 14.70
CA GLN A 473 18.71 -1.83 14.30
C GLN A 473 18.05 -2.76 13.28
N ILE A 474 18.73 -2.95 12.15
CA ILE A 474 18.27 -3.80 11.05
C ILE A 474 18.76 -5.22 11.27
N GLN A 475 17.82 -6.16 11.33
CA GLN A 475 18.10 -7.59 11.53
C GLN A 475 17.48 -8.40 10.41
N LYS A 476 18.22 -9.33 9.80
CA LYS A 476 17.62 -10.26 8.82
C LYS A 476 16.63 -11.17 9.54
N LYS A 477 15.41 -11.30 9.00
CA LYS A 477 14.41 -12.26 9.47
C LYS A 477 14.97 -13.67 9.29
N LYS A 478 14.87 -14.50 10.32
CA LYS A 478 15.10 -15.94 10.17
C LYS A 478 13.94 -16.49 9.34
N ILE A 479 14.23 -17.11 8.21
CA ILE A 479 13.23 -17.86 7.45
C ILE A 479 12.81 -19.03 8.34
N SER A 480 11.56 -19.08 8.79
CA SER A 480 11.04 -20.25 9.49
C SER A 480 10.75 -21.36 8.47
N ASN A 481 11.01 -22.62 8.85
CA ASN A 481 10.78 -23.79 7.97
C ASN A 481 9.32 -23.89 7.47
N GLU A 482 8.36 -23.26 8.14
CA GLU A 482 6.96 -23.15 7.71
C GLU A 482 6.77 -22.31 6.43
N GLN A 483 7.62 -21.30 6.19
CA GLN A 483 7.57 -20.51 4.96
C GLN A 483 8.14 -21.27 3.75
N ILE A 484 9.07 -22.21 3.99
CA ILE A 484 9.61 -23.10 2.95
C ILE A 484 8.55 -24.13 2.54
N LEU A 485 7.78 -24.67 3.50
CA LEU A 485 6.73 -25.64 3.24
C LEU A 485 5.53 -25.06 2.47
N SER A 486 5.22 -23.76 2.60
CA SER A 486 4.13 -23.13 1.84
C SER A 486 4.49 -22.79 0.38
N THR A 487 5.76 -22.89 0.00
CA THR A 487 6.23 -22.72 -1.39
C THR A 487 6.39 -24.05 -2.15
N ILE A 488 6.32 -25.19 -1.45
CA ILE A 488 6.31 -26.50 -2.08
C ILE A 488 4.86 -26.80 -2.47
N LEU A 489 4.55 -26.67 -3.77
CA LEU A 489 3.31 -27.23 -4.31
C LEU A 489 3.23 -28.71 -3.91
N PRO A 490 2.06 -29.22 -3.46
CA PRO A 490 1.93 -30.65 -3.22
C PRO A 490 2.27 -31.39 -4.53
N PRO A 491 2.91 -32.56 -4.46
CA PRO A 491 3.24 -33.33 -5.66
C PRO A 491 1.97 -33.51 -6.49
N ARG A 492 2.03 -33.10 -7.76
CA ARG A 492 0.94 -33.34 -8.71
C ARG A 492 0.60 -34.82 -8.64
N LYS A 493 -0.63 -35.14 -8.25
CA LYS A 493 -1.20 -36.48 -8.49
C LYS A 493 -1.08 -36.72 -9.99
N ILE A 494 -0.17 -37.61 -10.39
CA ILE A 494 -0.14 -38.15 -11.73
C ILE A 494 -1.44 -38.93 -11.89
N LEU A 495 -2.44 -38.30 -12.52
CA LEU A 495 -3.57 -39.05 -13.07
C LEU A 495 -3.00 -39.84 -14.24
N THR A 496 -2.65 -41.11 -14.01
CA THR A 496 -2.36 -42.05 -15.09
C THR A 496 -3.60 -42.18 -15.95
N PRO A 497 -3.61 -41.71 -17.20
CA PRO A 497 -4.71 -42.00 -18.10
C PRO A 497 -4.57 -43.46 -18.49
N THR A 498 -5.58 -44.28 -18.20
CA THR A 498 -5.70 -45.60 -18.81
C THR A 498 -6.03 -45.41 -20.28
N PHE A 499 -5.01 -45.33 -21.14
CA PHE A 499 -5.20 -45.42 -22.57
C PHE A 499 -5.35 -46.90 -22.96
N SER A 500 -6.47 -47.19 -23.62
CA SER A 500 -6.73 -48.48 -24.25
C SER A 500 -5.75 -48.73 -25.39
N SER A 501 -5.27 -49.98 -25.46
CA SER A 501 -4.35 -50.49 -26.47
C SER A 501 -4.75 -50.12 -27.91
N ARG A 502 -3.91 -49.33 -28.60
CA ARG A 502 -3.84 -49.30 -30.07
C ARG A 502 -2.43 -48.99 -30.57
N GLY A 503 -1.93 -49.88 -31.43
CA GLY A 503 -1.06 -49.62 -32.57
C GLY A 503 0.38 -49.20 -32.28
N ILE A 504 1.33 -50.10 -32.53
CA ILE A 504 2.72 -49.72 -32.83
C ILE A 504 2.67 -49.03 -34.21
N GLU A 505 2.68 -47.70 -34.23
CA GLU A 505 3.03 -46.94 -35.43
C GLU A 505 4.52 -46.53 -35.33
N PRO A 506 5.32 -46.70 -36.40
CA PRO A 506 6.72 -46.32 -36.38
C PRO A 506 6.88 -44.78 -36.30
N PHE A 507 7.90 -44.36 -35.55
CA PHE A 507 8.30 -42.95 -35.40
C PHE A 507 8.44 -42.25 -36.76
N PRO A 508 7.68 -41.17 -37.04
CA PRO A 508 7.72 -40.51 -38.34
C PRO A 508 8.83 -39.45 -38.34
N SER A 509 10.09 -39.87 -38.32
CA SER A 509 11.22 -38.99 -38.55
C SER A 509 12.43 -39.77 -39.04
N GLU A 510 12.99 -39.38 -40.19
CA GLU A 510 14.25 -39.92 -40.70
C GLU A 510 15.49 -39.30 -40.01
N VAL A 511 15.29 -38.33 -39.10
CA VAL A 511 16.39 -37.58 -38.46
C VAL A 511 16.49 -37.88 -36.95
N ILE A 512 15.38 -38.25 -36.30
CA ILE A 512 15.32 -38.49 -34.86
C ILE A 512 14.65 -39.84 -34.64
N ASN A 513 15.43 -40.81 -34.14
CA ASN A 513 14.94 -42.13 -33.77
C ASN A 513 14.59 -42.19 -32.27
N GLU A 514 14.10 -43.35 -31.82
CA GLU A 514 13.71 -43.55 -30.42
C GLU A 514 14.85 -43.35 -29.42
N ASP A 515 16.10 -43.63 -29.83
CA ASP A 515 17.29 -43.42 -29.00
C ASP A 515 17.59 -41.92 -28.79
N HIS A 516 17.47 -41.11 -29.84
CA HIS A 516 17.59 -39.64 -29.73
C HIS A 516 16.45 -39.06 -28.86
N ALA A 517 15.24 -39.60 -28.97
CA ALA A 517 14.12 -39.17 -28.13
C ALA A 517 14.35 -39.53 -26.65
N ALA A 518 14.92 -40.71 -26.37
CA ALA A 518 15.28 -41.13 -25.02
C ALA A 518 16.42 -40.27 -24.42
N GLU A 519 17.40 -39.88 -25.22
CA GLU A 519 18.50 -39.00 -24.78
C GLU A 519 18.01 -37.57 -24.47
N ILE A 520 17.10 -37.02 -25.28
CA ILE A 520 16.45 -35.74 -25.01
C ILE A 520 15.60 -35.81 -23.73
N ALA A 521 14.88 -36.92 -23.52
CA ALA A 521 14.10 -37.14 -22.30
C ALA A 521 15.02 -37.22 -21.05
N SER A 522 16.19 -37.84 -21.18
CA SER A 522 17.21 -37.89 -20.13
C SER A 522 17.74 -36.49 -19.73
N TRP A 523 17.86 -35.56 -20.68
CA TRP A 523 18.26 -34.19 -20.39
C TRP A 523 17.16 -33.37 -19.70
N ILE A 524 15.89 -33.73 -19.91
CA ILE A 524 14.75 -33.12 -19.24
C ILE A 524 14.66 -33.62 -17.79
N ASP A 525 14.86 -34.92 -17.55
CA ASP A 525 14.82 -35.51 -16.20
C ASP A 525 16.02 -35.09 -15.33
N ASN A 526 17.20 -34.89 -15.92
CA ASN A 526 18.39 -34.41 -15.18
C ASN A 526 18.33 -32.93 -14.77
N ARG A 527 17.31 -32.16 -15.20
CA ARG A 527 17.04 -30.82 -14.64
C ARG A 527 16.25 -30.85 -13.32
N VAL A 528 15.71 -32.00 -12.93
CA VAL A 528 14.86 -32.14 -11.73
C VAL A 528 15.67 -32.57 -10.50
N ASN A 529 16.86 -33.16 -10.68
CA ASN A 529 17.76 -33.54 -9.59
C ASN A 529 19.02 -32.66 -9.59
N GLY A 530 18.97 -31.58 -8.81
CA GLY A 530 20.00 -30.56 -8.74
C GLY A 530 21.41 -31.09 -8.46
N THR A 531 22.33 -30.80 -9.38
CA THR A 531 23.73 -30.50 -9.07
C THR A 531 24.18 -29.36 -9.97
N ASP A 532 24.19 -28.14 -9.44
CA ASP A 532 24.80 -26.98 -10.09
C ASP A 532 26.33 -27.18 -10.14
N LYS A 533 26.85 -27.52 -11.31
CA LYS A 533 28.21 -27.16 -11.70
C LYS A 533 28.15 -26.23 -12.91
N ILE A 534 28.48 -24.99 -12.60
CA ILE A 534 28.63 -23.80 -13.45
C ILE A 534 29.39 -24.12 -14.74
N LEU A 535 28.79 -23.80 -15.89
CA LEU A 535 29.48 -23.32 -17.08
C LEU A 535 28.57 -22.34 -17.85
N GLY A 536 29.03 -21.08 -17.97
CA GLY A 536 28.62 -20.17 -19.04
C GLY A 536 27.40 -19.27 -18.79
N ARG A 537 27.66 -18.00 -18.47
CA ARG A 537 26.68 -16.91 -18.58
C ARG A 537 26.16 -16.82 -20.02
N TYR A 538 24.84 -16.78 -20.20
CA TYR A 538 24.22 -16.13 -21.36
C TYR A 538 22.99 -15.33 -20.93
N ASN A 539 22.94 -14.09 -21.43
CA ASN A 539 21.88 -13.09 -21.26
C ASN A 539 20.57 -13.61 -21.90
N PRO A 540 19.39 -13.51 -21.26
CA PRO A 540 18.14 -13.70 -21.96
C PRO A 540 17.84 -12.45 -22.78
N ILE A 541 18.04 -12.54 -24.10
CA ILE A 541 17.44 -11.61 -25.06
C ILE A 541 15.92 -11.78 -24.97
N GLN A 542 15.24 -10.64 -24.77
CA GLN A 542 13.79 -10.51 -24.80
C GLN A 542 13.23 -11.04 -26.14
N TRP A 543 12.36 -12.03 -26.09
CA TRP A 543 11.49 -12.40 -27.20
C TRP A 543 10.12 -11.80 -26.95
N ASP A 544 9.88 -10.61 -27.51
CA ASP A 544 8.56 -10.10 -27.86
C ASP A 544 8.75 -8.94 -28.86
N LYS A 545 8.79 -9.27 -30.15
CA LYS A 545 8.44 -8.44 -31.34
C LYS A 545 9.03 -9.01 -32.64
N LEU A 546 8.25 -9.84 -33.32
CA LEU A 546 8.27 -10.05 -34.78
C LEU A 546 6.80 -10.35 -35.12
N VAL A 547 5.96 -9.40 -35.53
CA VAL A 547 5.90 -8.70 -36.83
C VAL A 547 6.28 -9.60 -38.00
N ASP A 548 5.22 -9.98 -38.71
CA ASP A 548 5.06 -10.64 -40.00
C ASP A 548 6.21 -10.48 -41.00
N PRO A 549 6.67 -11.57 -41.64
CA PRO A 549 7.42 -11.48 -42.88
C PRO A 549 6.72 -12.24 -44.02
N GLN A 550 5.99 -11.49 -44.86
CA GLN A 550 6.11 -11.69 -46.30
C GLN A 550 7.55 -11.31 -46.67
N ASP A 551 8.38 -12.33 -46.88
CA ASP A 551 9.44 -12.39 -47.89
C ASP A 551 10.30 -13.64 -47.62
N LEU A 552 9.79 -14.77 -48.09
CA LEU A 552 10.58 -15.94 -48.44
C LEU A 552 11.46 -15.58 -49.65
N ILE A 553 12.76 -15.89 -49.60
CA ILE A 553 13.56 -16.51 -50.69
C ILE A 553 14.90 -17.02 -50.12
N LEU A 554 14.98 -18.35 -50.06
CA LEU A 554 16.08 -19.29 -50.38
C LEU A 554 17.56 -18.84 -50.32
N CYS A 555 18.39 -19.60 -49.60
CA CYS A 555 19.43 -20.45 -50.21
C CYS A 555 20.05 -21.45 -49.22
N ASP A 556 20.39 -22.61 -49.76
CA ASP A 556 20.77 -23.89 -49.14
C ASP A 556 22.21 -23.99 -48.62
N SER A 557 22.35 -24.93 -47.65
CA SER A 557 23.40 -25.92 -47.38
C SER A 557 24.90 -25.63 -47.52
N ASN A 558 25.60 -25.99 -46.43
CA ASN A 558 26.95 -26.60 -46.36
C ASN A 558 28.16 -25.80 -46.87
N ASP A 559 28.99 -25.33 -45.92
CA ASP A 559 30.39 -25.77 -45.84
C ASP A 559 31.05 -25.40 -44.50
N LEU A 560 31.81 -26.36 -43.98
CA LEU A 560 32.72 -26.27 -42.84
C LEU A 560 33.86 -25.28 -43.10
N HIS A 561 34.32 -24.54 -42.09
CA HIS A 561 35.70 -24.63 -41.60
C HIS A 561 36.02 -23.72 -40.39
N MET A 562 36.89 -24.28 -39.54
CA MET A 562 37.62 -23.66 -38.43
C MET A 562 38.45 -22.44 -38.84
N GLY A 563 38.77 -21.56 -37.87
CA GLY A 563 40.03 -20.80 -37.90
C GLY A 563 40.00 -19.42 -37.25
N ASP A 564 40.55 -19.36 -36.03
CA ASP A 564 41.44 -18.33 -35.46
C ASP A 564 41.34 -16.82 -35.75
N ASN A 565 41.65 -16.08 -34.68
CA ASN A 565 42.12 -14.69 -34.55
C ASN A 565 41.07 -13.62 -34.23
N PHE A 566 41.21 -12.98 -33.06
CA PHE A 566 41.87 -11.67 -32.97
C PHE A 566 42.15 -11.28 -31.50
N LYS A 567 43.44 -11.09 -31.20
CA LYS A 567 43.98 -10.41 -30.02
C LYS A 567 44.13 -8.91 -30.30
N GLN A 568 44.35 -8.16 -29.22
CA GLN A 568 45.04 -6.86 -29.09
C GLN A 568 44.23 -5.55 -29.14
N ASN A 569 44.23 -4.80 -28.02
CA ASN A 569 45.21 -3.73 -27.72
C ASN A 569 44.99 -3.13 -26.31
N ASN A 570 46.00 -3.17 -25.42
CA ASN A 570 46.89 -2.06 -24.95
C ASN A 570 46.29 -1.25 -23.77
N ASN A 571 46.94 -0.94 -22.64
CA ASN A 571 48.33 -0.57 -22.34
C ASN A 571 48.72 -0.73 -20.84
N CYS A 572 50.01 -0.95 -20.57
CA CYS A 572 50.75 -0.93 -19.29
C CYS A 572 50.96 0.52 -18.75
N ASN A 573 51.15 0.80 -17.44
CA ASN A 573 52.35 0.66 -16.56
C ASN A 573 51.94 1.13 -15.13
N MET A 574 52.43 0.64 -13.98
CA MET A 574 53.81 0.67 -13.44
C MET A 574 54.02 -0.38 -12.30
N LYS A 575 55.31 -0.64 -12.04
CA LYS A 575 55.95 -1.77 -11.33
C LYS A 575 55.90 -1.78 -9.79
N ASN A 576 56.17 -2.99 -9.28
CA ASN A 576 56.41 -3.42 -7.89
C ASN A 576 57.79 -3.04 -7.31
N GLN A 577 57.83 -2.95 -5.98
CA GLN A 577 58.88 -3.28 -5.01
C GLN A 577 58.11 -3.98 -3.87
N ASP A 578 58.28 -5.22 -3.43
CA ASP A 578 59.41 -6.15 -3.40
C ASP A 578 58.88 -7.58 -3.57
N GLY A 579 59.59 -8.39 -4.36
CA GLY A 579 59.17 -9.73 -4.70
C GLY A 579 59.55 -10.77 -3.65
N THR A 580 58.55 -11.31 -2.95
CA THR A 580 58.53 -12.68 -2.40
C THR A 580 57.08 -13.03 -2.04
N PHE A 581 56.50 -14.03 -2.71
CA PHE A 581 55.26 -14.69 -2.27
C PHE A 581 55.63 -16.11 -1.80
N TYR A 582 55.30 -16.41 -0.55
CA TYR A 582 55.28 -17.77 -0.02
C TYR A 582 53.96 -18.44 -0.40
N ILE A 583 54.04 -19.68 -0.87
CA ILE A 583 52.92 -20.60 -1.03
C ILE A 583 52.84 -21.38 0.28
N GLU A 584 51.72 -21.28 1.00
CA GLU A 584 51.33 -22.29 1.98
C GLU A 584 49.90 -22.73 1.69
N GLU A 585 49.81 -24.03 1.39
CA GLU A 585 48.60 -24.83 1.23
C GLU A 585 47.86 -24.90 2.58
N TYR A 586 46.53 -24.74 2.57
CA TYR A 586 45.71 -25.18 3.70
C TYR A 586 44.97 -26.46 3.32
N GLU A 587 45.39 -27.53 3.99
CA GLU A 587 44.82 -28.87 3.96
C GLU A 587 43.35 -28.89 4.40
N SER A 588 42.56 -29.67 3.68
CA SER A 588 41.24 -30.14 4.07
C SER A 588 41.37 -31.21 5.15
N ILE A 589 40.83 -30.95 6.34
CA ILE A 589 40.59 -31.99 7.35
C ILE A 589 39.09 -32.18 7.53
N SER A 590 38.65 -33.35 7.09
CA SER A 590 37.39 -34.00 7.43
C SER A 590 37.33 -34.28 8.94
N ASN A 591 36.20 -34.00 9.58
CA ASN A 591 35.80 -34.78 10.76
C ASN A 591 34.31 -35.10 10.70
N SER A 592 34.06 -36.38 10.52
CA SER A 592 32.82 -37.09 10.75
C SER A 592 32.56 -37.20 12.25
N GLU A 593 31.38 -36.83 12.71
CA GLU A 593 30.81 -37.42 13.93
C GLU A 593 29.51 -38.15 13.57
N LYS A 594 29.56 -39.45 13.81
CA LYS A 594 28.43 -40.36 13.88
C LYS A 594 27.62 -40.04 15.13
N VAL A 595 26.31 -39.98 15.00
CA VAL A 595 25.40 -40.40 16.09
C VAL A 595 24.57 -41.56 15.55
N ASN A 596 24.72 -42.70 16.21
CA ASN A 596 23.95 -43.92 15.98
C ASN A 596 22.91 -44.05 17.09
N ILE A 597 21.76 -44.62 16.69
CA ILE A 597 20.53 -45.00 17.42
C ILE A 597 19.52 -43.86 17.56
#